data_AF-A0A972B2M9-F1
#
_entry.id   AF-A0A972B2M9-F1
#
_cell.length_a   1.000
_cell.length_b   1.000
_cell.length_c   1.000
_cell.angle_alpha   90.00
_cell.angle_beta   90.00
_cell.angle_gamma   90.00
#
_symmetry.space_group_name_H-M   'P 1'
#
loop_
_entity.id
_entity.type
_entity.pdbx_description
1 polymer ?
#
loop_
_entity_poly.entity_id
_entity_poly.type
_entity_poly.pdbx_seq_one_letter_code
_entity_poly.pdbx_strand_id
1 'polypeptide(L)'
;MRKTLVMGLGGAGMNIASRVKQELGCDVLAVNTNAETLANSSFDQRLQIGISTCEGKPAQSVHRGQLAAEESLEDLRYSIRGADRLILLAGLGGGTATGAAPVIIDLALELGSKVTLVATLPFEFEKPQRAAAQEALTKLEKKNIELVLHDHAKAMQPGKALTDYYNQASADIAADVEKLLAK
;
A
#
# COMPACT_ATOMS: atom_id res chain seq x y z
N MET A 1 21.30 -13.91 -2.62
CA MET A 1 19.83 -14.12 -2.64
C MET A 1 19.20 -12.77 -2.95
N ARG A 2 18.18 -12.72 -3.83
CA ARG A 2 17.45 -11.47 -4.08
C ARG A 2 16.63 -11.13 -2.83
N LYS A 3 16.80 -9.94 -2.25
CA LYS A 3 16.04 -9.47 -1.10
C LYS A 3 14.79 -8.75 -1.60
N THR A 4 13.63 -9.38 -1.45
CA THR A 4 12.32 -8.76 -1.74
C THR A 4 11.74 -8.19 -0.46
N LEU A 5 11.41 -6.91 -0.48
CA LEU A 5 10.65 -6.24 0.58
C LEU A 5 9.18 -6.20 0.17
N VAL A 6 8.30 -6.81 0.96
CA VAL A 6 6.85 -6.63 0.85
C VAL A 6 6.45 -5.53 1.81
N MET A 7 5.69 -4.54 1.33
CA MET A 7 5.29 -3.38 2.11
C MET A 7 3.77 -3.17 2.03
N GLY A 8 3.09 -3.18 3.17
CA GLY A 8 1.67 -2.83 3.27
C GLY A 8 1.49 -1.36 3.65
N LEU A 9 0.96 -0.53 2.76
CA LEU A 9 0.85 0.91 2.94
C LEU A 9 -0.59 1.37 3.22
N GLY A 10 -0.77 2.08 4.34
CA GLY A 10 -2.06 2.56 4.81
C GLY A 10 -3.00 1.43 5.25
N GLY A 11 -4.23 1.77 5.64
CA GLY A 11 -5.17 0.79 6.21
C GLY A 11 -5.50 -0.39 5.27
N ALA A 12 -5.89 -0.10 4.04
CA ALA A 12 -6.22 -1.15 3.06
C ALA A 12 -4.99 -1.97 2.66
N GLY A 13 -3.83 -1.32 2.43
CA GLY A 13 -2.58 -2.03 2.12
C GLY A 13 -2.12 -2.95 3.26
N MET A 14 -2.28 -2.51 4.51
CA MET A 14 -2.04 -3.36 5.69
C MET A 14 -3.02 -4.53 5.80
N ASN A 15 -4.30 -4.34 5.47
CA ASN A 15 -5.27 -5.44 5.47
C ASN A 15 -4.88 -6.52 4.44
N ILE A 16 -4.52 -6.11 3.23
CA ILE A 16 -4.03 -7.00 2.17
C ILE A 16 -2.73 -7.69 2.62
N ALA A 17 -1.78 -6.92 3.15
CA ALA A 17 -0.52 -7.44 3.67
C ALA A 17 -0.70 -8.50 4.77
N SER A 18 -1.75 -8.36 5.60
CA SER A 18 -2.04 -9.32 6.68
C SER A 18 -2.45 -10.66 6.09
N ARG A 19 -3.31 -10.66 5.06
CA ARG A 19 -3.69 -11.86 4.28
C ARG A 19 -2.46 -12.48 3.62
N VAL A 20 -1.64 -11.69 2.93
CA VAL A 20 -0.40 -12.12 2.28
C VAL A 20 0.55 -12.79 3.28
N LYS A 21 0.81 -12.16 4.43
CA LYS A 21 1.65 -12.72 5.50
C LYS A 21 1.08 -14.04 6.01
N GLN A 22 -0.24 -14.11 6.22
CA GLN A 22 -0.88 -15.32 6.74
C GLN A 22 -0.78 -16.49 5.76
N GLU A 23 -0.96 -16.25 4.46
CA GLU A 23 -0.98 -17.32 3.45
C GLU A 23 0.42 -17.74 2.99
N LEU A 24 1.33 -16.78 2.84
CA LEU A 24 2.66 -17.02 2.24
C LEU A 24 3.78 -17.11 3.27
N GLY A 25 3.53 -16.74 4.53
CA GLY A 25 4.52 -16.75 5.60
C GLY A 25 5.69 -15.78 5.38
N CYS A 26 5.52 -14.76 4.54
CA CYS A 26 6.58 -13.80 4.23
C CYS A 26 6.63 -12.63 5.23
N ASP A 27 7.82 -12.05 5.39
CA ASP A 27 8.01 -10.84 6.17
C ASP A 27 7.44 -9.63 5.42
N VAL A 28 6.65 -8.82 6.12
CA VAL A 28 6.01 -7.63 5.59
C VAL A 28 6.29 -6.44 6.50
N LEU A 29 6.70 -5.31 5.89
CA LEU A 29 6.75 -4.03 6.57
C LEU A 29 5.38 -3.33 6.47
N ALA A 30 4.73 -3.10 7.60
CA ALA A 30 3.53 -2.29 7.65
C ALA A 30 3.88 -0.81 7.81
N VAL A 31 3.34 0.04 6.94
CA VAL A 31 3.60 1.48 6.92
C VAL A 31 2.29 2.25 7.02
N ASN A 32 2.15 3.14 8.00
CA ASN A 32 0.93 3.93 8.18
C ASN A 32 1.20 5.25 8.91
N THR A 33 0.28 6.20 8.79
CA THR A 33 0.28 7.41 9.65
C THR A 33 -0.50 7.20 10.93
N ASN A 34 -1.46 6.27 10.93
CA ASN A 34 -2.27 5.94 12.10
C ASN A 34 -1.50 5.01 13.06
N ALA A 35 -1.07 5.56 14.20
CA ALA A 35 -0.33 4.85 15.23
C ALA A 35 -1.15 3.71 15.86
N GLU A 36 -2.45 3.92 16.08
CA GLU A 36 -3.33 2.91 16.66
C GLU A 36 -3.49 1.71 15.72
N THR A 37 -3.66 1.96 14.42
CA THR A 37 -3.72 0.89 13.42
C THR A 37 -2.44 0.06 13.39
N LEU A 38 -1.27 0.69 13.52
CA LEU A 38 0.01 -0.03 13.58
C LEU A 38 0.16 -0.80 14.90
N ALA A 39 -0.19 -0.20 16.03
CA ALA A 39 -0.09 -0.81 17.35
C ALA A 39 -0.93 -2.08 17.47
N ASN A 40 -2.15 -2.05 16.92
CA ASN A 40 -3.11 -3.15 16.96
C ASN A 40 -2.89 -4.21 15.86
N SER A 41 -1.92 -4.00 14.97
CA SER A 41 -1.63 -4.95 13.89
C SER A 41 -0.68 -6.08 14.33
N SER A 42 -0.76 -7.23 13.65
CA SER A 42 0.08 -8.40 13.91
C SER A 42 1.43 -8.39 13.16
N PHE A 43 1.88 -7.23 12.68
CA PHE A 43 3.14 -7.10 11.95
C PHE A 43 4.31 -6.91 12.90
N ASP A 44 5.37 -7.70 12.72
CA ASP A 44 6.62 -7.57 13.48
C ASP A 44 7.37 -6.29 13.09
N GLN A 45 7.42 -5.99 11.79
CA GLN A 45 8.04 -4.80 11.22
C GLN A 45 6.97 -3.75 10.93
N ARG A 46 7.08 -2.60 11.59
CA ARG A 46 6.12 -1.49 11.50
C ARG A 46 6.87 -0.17 11.42
N LEU A 47 6.41 0.71 10.53
CA LEU A 47 6.93 2.06 10.39
C LEU A 47 5.76 3.04 10.42
N GLN A 48 5.77 3.90 11.43
CA GLN A 48 4.89 5.06 11.44
C GLN A 48 5.53 6.19 10.64
N ILE A 49 4.79 6.78 9.70
CA ILE A 49 5.24 7.94 8.92
C ILE A 49 4.47 9.20 9.30
N GLY A 50 5.10 10.36 9.15
CA GLY A 50 4.50 11.67 9.42
C GLY A 50 4.05 11.84 10.86
N ILE A 51 4.91 11.55 11.84
CA ILE A 51 4.59 11.69 13.27
C ILE A 51 4.19 13.14 13.57
N SER A 52 4.92 14.11 13.04
CA SER A 52 4.63 15.54 13.23
C SER A 52 3.48 15.98 12.33
N THR A 53 3.50 15.56 11.06
CA THR A 53 2.47 15.92 10.08
C THR A 53 1.10 15.44 10.52
N CYS A 54 0.97 14.19 10.96
CA CYS A 54 -0.31 13.52 11.21
C CYS A 54 -0.62 13.28 12.70
N GLU A 55 0.33 13.50 13.61
CA GLU A 55 0.13 13.35 15.07
C GLU A 55 -0.42 11.96 15.45
N GLY A 56 0.04 10.91 14.75
CA GLY A 56 -0.42 9.53 14.94
C GLY A 56 -1.83 9.23 14.45
N LYS A 57 -2.46 10.15 13.71
CA LYS A 57 -3.81 9.97 13.14
C LYS A 57 -3.75 9.55 11.66
N PRO A 58 -4.84 9.01 11.10
CA PRO A 58 -4.97 8.84 9.65
C PRO A 58 -4.75 10.16 8.91
N ALA A 59 -4.00 10.13 7.81
CA ALA A 59 -3.87 11.31 6.95
C ALA A 59 -5.23 11.65 6.33
N GLN A 60 -5.74 12.84 6.64
CA GLN A 60 -7.08 13.30 6.25
C GLN A 60 -7.16 13.76 4.78
N SER A 61 -6.03 13.83 4.08
CA SER A 61 -5.95 14.18 2.66
C SER A 61 -4.75 13.52 2.00
N VAL A 62 -4.79 13.42 0.67
CA VAL A 62 -3.68 12.92 -0.15
C VAL A 62 -2.43 13.77 0.08
N HIS A 63 -2.57 15.09 0.12
CA HIS A 63 -1.46 16.00 0.38
C HIS A 63 -0.80 15.76 1.74
N ARG A 64 -1.58 15.52 2.80
CA ARG A 64 -1.03 15.16 4.11
C ARG A 64 -0.33 13.81 4.10
N GLY A 65 -0.83 12.84 3.34
CA GLY A 65 -0.17 11.55 3.15
C GLY A 65 1.18 11.68 2.45
N GLN A 66 1.28 12.57 1.46
CA GLN A 66 2.53 12.90 0.79
C GLN A 66 3.52 13.56 1.75
N LEU A 67 3.11 14.62 2.45
CA LEU A 67 3.95 15.30 3.44
C LEU A 67 4.43 14.35 4.53
N ALA A 68 3.58 13.43 4.98
CA ALA A 68 3.94 12.42 5.96
C ALA A 68 5.06 11.48 5.46
N ALA A 69 5.04 11.09 4.18
CA ALA A 69 6.11 10.29 3.60
C ALA A 69 7.39 11.10 3.39
N GLU A 70 7.26 12.36 2.96
CA GLU A 70 8.40 13.28 2.79
C GLU A 70 9.11 13.56 4.12
N GLU A 71 8.34 13.78 5.20
CA GLU A 71 8.88 13.92 6.56
C GLU A 71 9.68 12.70 7.00
N SER A 72 9.24 11.50 6.60
CA SER A 72 9.81 10.22 7.02
C SER A 72 10.75 9.60 5.97
N LEU A 73 11.32 10.40 5.08
CA LEU A 73 12.18 9.92 3.99
C LEU A 73 13.37 9.10 4.47
N GLU A 74 14.01 9.50 5.56
CA GLU A 74 15.19 8.79 6.07
C GLU A 74 14.83 7.40 6.64
N ASP A 75 13.72 7.29 7.38
CA ASP A 75 13.24 6.01 7.89
C ASP A 75 12.79 5.07 6.76
N LEU A 76 12.13 5.63 5.75
CA LEU A 76 11.75 4.90 4.53
C LEU A 76 12.99 4.44 3.77
N ARG A 77 14.00 5.30 3.63
CA ARG A 77 15.27 5.00 2.95
C ARG A 77 15.98 3.86 3.67
N TYR A 78 16.06 3.92 4.99
CA TYR A 78 16.64 2.85 5.81
C TYR A 78 15.91 1.51 5.60
N SER A 79 14.57 1.55 5.60
CA SER A 79 13.73 0.36 5.45
C SER A 79 13.85 -0.31 4.08
N ILE A 80 13.98 0.50 3.02
CA ILE A 80 14.06 0.01 1.62
C ILE A 80 15.49 -0.41 1.25
N ARG A 81 16.51 0.15 1.92
CA ARG A 81 17.91 -0.07 1.57
C ARG A 81 18.27 -1.55 1.47
N GLY A 82 18.90 -1.90 0.35
CA GLY A 82 19.36 -3.25 0.06
C GLY A 82 18.27 -4.23 -0.41
N ALA A 83 17.03 -3.78 -0.58
CA ALA A 83 16.01 -4.56 -1.27
C ALA A 83 16.23 -4.49 -2.79
N ASP A 84 16.45 -5.64 -3.44
CA ASP A 84 16.50 -5.74 -4.90
C ASP A 84 15.14 -5.45 -5.53
N ARG A 85 14.07 -5.75 -4.78
CA ARG A 85 12.69 -5.58 -5.21
C ARG A 85 11.81 -5.06 -4.06
N LEU A 86 10.94 -4.12 -4.38
CA LEU A 86 9.84 -3.68 -3.51
C LEU A 86 8.51 -4.13 -4.13
N ILE A 87 7.73 -4.90 -3.39
CA ILE A 87 6.31 -5.15 -3.68
C ILE A 87 5.49 -4.27 -2.74
N LEU A 88 4.92 -3.20 -3.28
CA LEU A 88 4.14 -2.23 -2.53
C LEU A 88 2.65 -2.55 -2.67
N LEU A 89 2.00 -2.87 -1.55
CA LEU A 89 0.56 -3.15 -1.46
C LEU A 89 -0.16 -1.89 -0.97
N ALA A 90 -1.03 -1.31 -1.78
CA ALA A 90 -1.69 -0.04 -1.48
C ALA A 90 -3.15 -0.01 -1.92
N GLY A 91 -4.04 0.46 -1.04
CA GLY A 91 -5.39 0.86 -1.47
C GLY A 91 -5.43 2.34 -1.79
N LEU A 92 -5.65 2.69 -3.05
CA LEU A 92 -5.74 4.08 -3.50
C LEU A 92 -7.11 4.67 -3.14
N GLY A 93 -7.16 5.99 -2.96
CA GLY A 93 -8.35 6.78 -2.64
C GLY A 93 -8.39 7.35 -1.22
N GLY A 94 -7.71 6.73 -0.26
CA GLY A 94 -7.50 7.29 1.09
C GLY A 94 -6.35 8.31 1.15
N GLY A 95 -6.13 8.99 2.29
CA GLY A 95 -5.06 9.98 2.39
C GLY A 95 -3.65 9.39 2.42
N THR A 96 -3.40 8.44 3.33
CA THR A 96 -2.06 7.91 3.58
C THR A 96 -1.47 7.22 2.35
N ALA A 97 -2.11 6.17 1.84
CA ALA A 97 -1.54 5.38 0.76
C ALA A 97 -1.44 6.16 -0.55
N THR A 98 -2.51 6.86 -0.93
CA THR A 98 -2.55 7.66 -2.17
C THR A 98 -1.49 8.76 -2.19
N GLY A 99 -1.24 9.39 -1.05
CA GLY A 99 -0.23 10.45 -0.93
C GLY A 99 1.20 9.92 -0.80
N ALA A 100 1.39 8.87 -0.01
CA ALA A 100 2.72 8.33 0.29
C ALA A 100 3.28 7.42 -0.81
N ALA A 101 2.43 6.72 -1.57
CA ALA A 101 2.89 5.74 -2.56
C ALA A 101 3.84 6.34 -3.61
N PRO A 102 3.54 7.50 -4.24
CA PRO A 102 4.47 8.10 -5.20
C PRO A 102 5.86 8.39 -4.60
N VAL A 103 5.92 8.91 -3.37
CA VAL A 103 7.17 9.24 -2.66
C VAL A 103 7.99 7.98 -2.37
N ILE A 104 7.34 6.95 -1.85
CA ILE A 104 7.98 5.66 -1.53
C ILE A 104 8.52 4.99 -2.81
N ILE A 105 7.76 5.05 -3.90
CA ILE A 105 8.16 4.46 -5.19
C ILE A 105 9.35 5.20 -5.77
N ASP A 106 9.35 6.54 -5.76
CA ASP A 106 10.48 7.32 -6.26
C ASP A 106 11.76 7.03 -5.47
N LEU A 107 11.65 6.95 -4.14
CA LEU A 107 12.76 6.58 -3.27
C LEU A 107 13.26 5.16 -3.57
N ALA A 108 12.37 4.18 -3.75
CA ALA A 108 12.76 2.81 -4.07
C ALA A 108 13.48 2.71 -5.42
N LEU A 109 12.99 3.43 -6.44
CA LEU A 109 13.63 3.49 -7.75
C LEU A 109 15.00 4.17 -7.68
N GLU A 110 15.15 5.26 -6.91
CA GLU A 110 16.43 5.94 -6.65
C GLU A 110 17.45 4.99 -6.00
N LEU A 111 16.98 4.13 -5.08
CA LEU A 111 17.80 3.12 -4.39
C LEU A 111 18.10 1.89 -5.26
N GLY A 112 17.61 1.85 -6.50
CA GLY A 112 17.87 0.76 -7.46
C GLY A 112 16.94 -0.45 -7.31
N SER A 113 15.90 -0.37 -6.49
CA SER A 113 14.92 -1.45 -6.36
C SER A 113 14.03 -1.53 -7.60
N LYS A 114 13.74 -2.75 -8.06
CA LYS A 114 12.60 -2.98 -8.97
C LYS A 114 11.32 -2.84 -8.17
N VAL A 115 10.38 -2.05 -8.66
CA VAL A 115 9.12 -1.80 -7.94
C VAL A 115 7.96 -2.49 -8.66
N THR A 116 7.21 -3.29 -7.90
CA THR A 116 5.88 -3.75 -8.29
C THR A 116 4.87 -3.10 -7.35
N LEU A 117 3.96 -2.28 -7.90
CA LEU A 117 2.83 -1.73 -7.16
C LEU A 117 1.62 -2.65 -7.37
N VAL A 118 1.09 -3.20 -6.29
CA VAL A 118 -0.22 -3.87 -6.27
C VAL A 118 -1.22 -2.91 -5.65
N ALA A 119 -2.09 -2.36 -6.50
CA ALA A 119 -3.01 -1.30 -6.12
C ALA A 119 -4.47 -1.76 -6.18
N THR A 120 -5.28 -1.35 -5.20
CA THR A 120 -6.74 -1.43 -5.30
C THR A 120 -7.34 -0.06 -5.59
N LEU A 121 -8.43 -0.04 -6.37
CA LEU A 121 -9.27 1.15 -6.55
C LEU A 121 -10.56 1.05 -5.72
N PRO A 122 -11.10 2.16 -5.18
CA PRO A 122 -12.33 2.16 -4.40
C PRO A 122 -13.55 1.70 -5.21
N PHE A 123 -14.63 1.31 -4.53
CA PHE A 123 -15.91 1.02 -5.19
C PHE A 123 -16.53 2.28 -5.81
N GLU A 124 -17.47 2.12 -6.75
CA GLU A 124 -18.13 3.26 -7.43
C GLU A 124 -18.91 4.18 -6.48
N PHE A 125 -19.43 3.65 -5.36
CA PHE A 125 -20.16 4.45 -4.37
C PHE A 125 -19.23 5.36 -3.54
N GLU A 126 -17.93 5.09 -3.49
CA GLU A 126 -16.91 5.88 -2.78
C GLU A 126 -16.40 7.04 -3.66
N LYS A 127 -17.31 7.86 -4.19
CA LYS A 127 -17.01 8.82 -5.28
C LYS A 127 -15.81 9.75 -5.01
N PRO A 128 -15.68 10.41 -3.84
CA PRO A 128 -14.53 11.28 -3.57
C PRO A 128 -13.20 10.50 -3.53
N GLN A 129 -13.19 9.33 -2.90
CA GLN A 129 -12.01 8.46 -2.83
C GLN A 129 -11.62 7.97 -4.23
N ARG A 130 -12.61 7.61 -5.05
CA ARG A 130 -12.36 7.11 -6.42
C ARG A 130 -11.73 8.17 -7.32
N ALA A 131 -12.17 9.44 -7.21
CA ALA A 131 -11.56 10.54 -7.95
C ALA A 131 -10.09 10.74 -7.56
N ALA A 132 -9.79 10.75 -6.25
CA ALA A 132 -8.41 10.85 -5.76
C ALA A 132 -7.54 9.66 -6.19
N ALA A 133 -8.11 8.45 -6.16
CA ALA A 133 -7.43 7.24 -6.62
C ALA A 133 -7.05 7.32 -8.10
N GLN A 134 -7.96 7.80 -8.96
CA GLN A 134 -7.71 7.93 -10.39
C GLN A 134 -6.63 8.99 -10.73
N GLU A 135 -6.61 10.10 -9.99
CA GLU A 135 -5.57 11.11 -10.14
C GLU A 135 -4.19 10.54 -9.77
N ALA A 136 -4.11 9.82 -8.64
CA ALA A 136 -2.86 9.19 -8.21
C ALA A 136 -2.43 8.08 -9.18
N LEU A 137 -3.36 7.25 -9.65
CA LEU A 137 -3.10 6.20 -10.63
C LEU A 137 -2.44 6.78 -11.88
N THR A 138 -2.98 7.87 -12.44
CA THR A 138 -2.40 8.57 -13.60
C THR A 138 -0.95 9.01 -13.37
N LYS A 139 -0.59 9.39 -12.13
CA LYS A 139 0.79 9.76 -11.77
C LYS A 139 1.69 8.53 -11.65
N LEU A 140 1.15 7.43 -11.12
CA LEU A 140 1.86 6.18 -10.87
C LEU A 140 2.14 5.42 -12.17
N GLU A 141 1.21 5.42 -13.13
CA GLU A 141 1.36 4.80 -14.46
C GLU A 141 2.51 5.40 -15.29
N LYS A 142 2.92 6.64 -14.98
CA LYS A 142 4.06 7.30 -15.64
C LYS A 142 5.41 6.87 -15.07
N LYS A 143 5.44 6.14 -13.96
CA LYS A 143 6.66 5.67 -13.32
C LYS A 143 7.12 4.35 -13.93
N ASN A 144 8.42 4.09 -13.90
CA ASN A 144 9.01 2.85 -14.42
C ASN A 144 8.83 1.68 -13.43
N ILE A 145 7.58 1.21 -13.27
CA ILE A 145 7.19 0.17 -12.32
C ILE A 145 6.31 -0.89 -12.99
N GLU A 146 6.28 -2.11 -12.42
CA GLU A 146 5.23 -3.07 -12.73
C GLU A 146 3.98 -2.70 -11.91
N LEU A 147 2.81 -2.59 -12.56
CA LEU A 147 1.55 -2.25 -11.90
C LEU A 147 0.56 -3.43 -12.02
N VAL A 148 0.08 -3.90 -10.88
CA VAL A 148 -1.01 -4.88 -10.78
C VAL A 148 -2.21 -4.17 -10.15
N LEU A 149 -3.29 -4.02 -10.91
CA LEU A 149 -4.44 -3.21 -10.51
C LEU A 149 -5.68 -4.08 -10.27
N HIS A 150 -6.27 -3.96 -9.09
CA HIS A 150 -7.55 -4.57 -8.72
C HIS A 150 -8.61 -3.46 -8.61
N ASP A 151 -9.44 -3.30 -9.64
CA ASP A 151 -10.52 -2.31 -9.65
C ASP A 151 -11.81 -2.89 -9.05
N HIS A 152 -12.24 -2.36 -7.90
CA HIS A 152 -13.47 -2.79 -7.25
C HIS A 152 -14.75 -2.24 -7.91
N ALA A 153 -14.66 -1.48 -9.01
CA ALA A 153 -15.80 -0.86 -9.70
C ALA A 153 -16.96 -1.83 -9.97
N LYS A 154 -16.65 -3.06 -10.39
CA LYS A 154 -17.64 -4.03 -10.88
C LYS A 154 -18.01 -5.10 -9.86
N ALA A 155 -17.52 -4.99 -8.62
CA ALA A 155 -17.48 -6.15 -7.73
C ALA A 155 -18.76 -6.40 -6.91
N MET A 156 -19.69 -5.45 -6.74
CA MET A 156 -20.85 -5.71 -5.85
C MET A 156 -22.01 -6.46 -6.53
N GLN A 157 -22.16 -7.72 -6.15
CA GLN A 157 -23.36 -8.55 -6.30
C GLN A 157 -24.39 -8.23 -5.20
N PRO A 158 -25.70 -8.19 -5.53
CA PRO A 158 -26.76 -8.04 -4.53
C PRO A 158 -26.70 -9.11 -3.44
N GLY A 159 -26.82 -8.71 -2.18
CA GLY A 159 -27.00 -9.63 -1.04
C GLY A 159 -25.73 -10.14 -0.35
N LYS A 160 -24.52 -9.79 -0.81
CA LYS A 160 -23.27 -10.07 -0.08
C LYS A 160 -22.84 -8.89 0.78
N ALA A 161 -22.21 -9.17 1.92
CA ALA A 161 -21.68 -8.14 2.80
C ALA A 161 -20.44 -7.49 2.18
N LEU A 162 -20.22 -6.20 2.47
CA LEU A 162 -19.04 -5.46 1.99
C LEU A 162 -17.72 -6.13 2.42
N THR A 163 -17.72 -6.74 3.62
CA THR A 163 -16.61 -7.52 4.16
C THR A 163 -16.22 -8.70 3.27
N ASP A 164 -17.19 -9.37 2.64
CA ASP A 164 -16.93 -10.52 1.78
C ASP A 164 -16.17 -10.09 0.51
N TYR A 165 -16.48 -8.91 -0.02
CA TYR A 165 -15.76 -8.36 -1.17
C TYR A 165 -14.31 -8.02 -0.85
N TYR A 166 -14.07 -7.34 0.27
CA TYR A 166 -12.70 -7.03 0.69
C TYR A 166 -11.90 -8.29 0.99
N ASN A 167 -12.52 -9.33 1.55
CA ASN A 167 -11.89 -10.61 1.79
C ASN A 167 -11.53 -11.33 0.49
N GLN A 168 -12.45 -11.39 -0.48
CA GLN A 168 -12.17 -11.99 -1.79
C GLN A 168 -11.06 -11.23 -2.53
N ALA A 169 -11.14 -9.89 -2.57
CA ALA A 169 -10.11 -9.08 -3.20
C ALA A 169 -8.73 -9.29 -2.56
N SER A 170 -8.68 -9.41 -1.22
CA SER A 170 -7.42 -9.68 -0.52
C SER A 170 -6.85 -11.06 -0.85
N ALA A 171 -7.70 -12.07 -1.05
CA ALA A 171 -7.27 -13.42 -1.45
C ALA A 171 -6.76 -13.44 -2.90
N ASP A 172 -7.47 -12.77 -3.83
CA ASP A 172 -7.03 -12.64 -5.22
C ASP A 172 -5.66 -11.95 -5.31
N ILE A 173 -5.48 -10.88 -4.54
CA ILE A 173 -4.20 -10.16 -4.43
C ILE A 173 -3.11 -11.06 -3.84
N ALA A 174 -3.41 -11.85 -2.81
CA ALA A 174 -2.42 -12.74 -2.22
C ALA A 174 -1.90 -13.79 -3.22
N ALA A 175 -2.80 -14.35 -4.04
CA ALA A 175 -2.43 -15.25 -5.13
C ALA A 175 -1.55 -14.57 -6.20
N ASP A 176 -1.79 -13.29 -6.49
CA ASP A 176 -0.93 -12.54 -7.41
C ASP A 176 0.43 -12.21 -6.79
N VAL A 177 0.48 -11.86 -5.50
CA VAL A 177 1.74 -11.66 -4.75
C VAL A 177 2.56 -12.94 -4.69
N GLU A 178 1.94 -14.10 -4.51
CA GLU A 178 2.62 -15.40 -4.56
C GLU A 178 3.35 -15.61 -5.89
N LYS A 179 2.67 -15.37 -7.02
CA LYS A 179 3.27 -15.44 -8.36
C LYS A 179 4.39 -14.43 -8.53
N LEU A 180 4.25 -13.22 -7.97
CA LEU A 180 5.29 -12.19 -8.03
C LEU A 180 6.53 -12.63 -7.25
N LEU A 181 6.38 -13.21 -6.06
CA LEU A 181 7.49 -13.68 -5.23
C LEU A 181 8.25 -14.86 -5.86
N ALA A 182 7.60 -15.62 -6.74
CA ALA A 182 8.23 -16.73 -7.48
C ALA A 182 9.11 -16.30 -8.68
N LYS A 183 9.07 -15.03 -9.11
CA LYS A 183 9.86 -14.47 -10.24
C LYS A 183 11.20 -13.87 -9.79
#